data_AF-A0A3N5QY88-F1
#
_entry.id   AF-A0A3N5QY88-F1
#
_cell.length_a   1.000
_cell.length_b   1.000
_cell.length_c   1.000
_cell.angle_alpha   90.00
_cell.angle_beta   90.00
_cell.angle_gamma   90.00
#
_symmetry.space_group_name_H-M   'P 1'
#
loop_
_entity.id
_entity.type
_entity.pdbx_description
1 polymer ?
#
loop_
_entity_poly.entity_id
_entity_poly.type
_entity_poly.pdbx_seq_one_letter_code
_entity_poly.pdbx_strand_id
1 'polypeptide(L)' 'EYELSHFFIGRIYLKMGRKMEAKEMLTKAIDFDPKAPYAEEARKLLSTIKP' A
#
# COMPACT_ATOMS: atom_id res chain seq x y z
N GLU A 1 5.88 -8.26 -12.07
CA GLU A 1 6.69 -7.02 -12.14
C GLU A 1 5.99 -5.75 -11.62
N TYR A 2 4.65 -5.64 -11.59
CA TYR A 2 3.95 -4.39 -11.17
C TYR A 2 3.59 -4.27 -9.67
N GLU A 3 3.82 -5.32 -8.87
CA GLU A 3 3.38 -5.37 -7.47
C GLU A 3 4.19 -4.47 -6.54
N LEU A 4 5.52 -4.48 -6.72
CA LEU A 4 6.47 -3.63 -6.01
C LEU A 4 6.11 -2.14 -6.19
N SER A 5 5.73 -1.76 -7.41
CA SER A 5 5.43 -0.38 -7.77
C SER A 5 4.26 0.19 -6.97
N HIS A 6 3.17 -0.58 -6.82
CA HIS A 6 1.99 -0.12 -6.07
C HIS A 6 2.29 0.04 -4.56
N PHE A 7 3.06 -0.87 -3.98
CA PHE A 7 3.47 -0.76 -2.57
C PHE A 7 4.34 0.47 -2.31
N PHE A 8 5.39 0.69 -3.12
CA PHE A 8 6.28 1.84 -2.94
C PHE A 8 5.55 3.16 -3.17
N ILE A 9 4.69 3.25 -4.18
CA ILE A 9 3.85 4.44 -4.40
C ILE A 9 2.95 4.70 -3.18
N GLY A 10 2.33 3.66 -2.62
CA GLY A 10 1.54 3.76 -1.38
C GLY A 10 2.34 4.34 -0.21
N ARG A 11 3.59 3.88 -0.01
CA ARG A 11 4.50 4.45 1.01
C ARG A 11 4.86 5.91 0.73
N ILE A 12 5.10 6.28 -0.52
CA ILE A 12 5.39 7.66 -0.89
C ILE A 12 4.19 8.57 -0.61
N TYR A 13 2.98 8.15 -0.99
CA TYR A 13 1.77 8.91 -0.68
C TYR A 13 1.54 9.07 0.83
N LEU A 14 1.84 8.05 1.65
CA LEU A 14 1.82 8.20 3.12
C LEU A 14 2.79 9.27 3.61
N LYS A 15 4.02 9.28 3.10
CA LYS A 15 5.02 10.30 3.44
C LYS A 15 4.59 11.71 3.00
N MET A 16 3.81 11.82 1.93
CA MET A 16 3.24 13.08 1.45
C MET A 16 1.96 13.48 2.20
N GLY A 17 1.48 12.69 3.17
CA GLY A 17 0.20 12.94 3.86
C GLY A 17 -1.05 12.63 3.03
N ARG A 18 -0.88 12.09 1.81
CA ARG A 18 -1.94 11.74 0.86
C ARG A 18 -2.54 10.38 1.21
N LYS A 19 -3.24 10.35 2.35
CA LYS A 19 -3.76 9.11 2.96
C LYS A 19 -4.72 8.31 2.07
N MET A 20 -5.61 8.99 1.33
CA MET A 20 -6.58 8.30 0.46
C MET A 20 -5.89 7.58 -0.70
N GLU A 21 -4.93 8.24 -1.34
CA GLU A 21 -4.20 7.68 -2.49
C GLU A 21 -3.23 6.60 -2.05
N ALA A 22 -2.61 6.76 -0.88
CA ALA A 22 -1.87 5.70 -0.23
C ALA A 22 -2.74 4.45 -0.02
N LYS A 23 -3.96 4.63 0.52
CA LYS A 23 -4.89 3.53 0.73
C LYS A 23 -5.20 2.80 -0.57
N GLU A 24 -5.50 3.53 -1.65
CA GLU A 24 -5.78 2.94 -2.95
C GLU A 24 -4.61 2.11 -3.49
N MET A 25 -3.39 2.64 -3.43
CA MET A 25 -2.20 1.96 -3.96
C MET A 25 -1.80 0.74 -3.12
N LEU A 26 -1.91 0.84 -1.79
CA LEU A 26 -1.65 -0.28 -0.90
C LEU A 26 -2.68 -1.40 -1.06
N THR A 27 -3.95 -1.08 -1.31
CA THR A 27 -4.98 -2.09 -1.62
C THR A 27 -4.66 -2.79 -2.93
N LYS A 28 -4.31 -2.05 -4.00
CA LYS A 28 -3.90 -2.62 -5.29
C LYS A 28 -2.67 -3.54 -5.16
N ALA A 29 -1.73 -3.20 -4.28
CA ALA A 29 -0.58 -4.06 -4.00
C ALA A 29 -1.00 -5.40 -3.36
N ILE A 30 -1.98 -5.40 -2.47
CA ILE A 30 -2.50 -6.62 -1.81
C ILE A 30 -3.33 -7.46 -2.78
N ASP A 31 -4.12 -6.82 -3.65
CA ASP A 31 -5.00 -7.53 -4.60
C ASP A 31 -4.19 -8.26 -5.69
N PHE A 32 -2.96 -7.82 -5.98
CA PHE A 32 -2.14 -8.39 -7.03
C PHE A 32 -1.49 -9.72 -6.64
N ASP A 33 -0.78 -9.79 -5.51
CA ASP A 33 -0.42 -11.07 -4.87
C ASP A 33 -0.58 -10.96 -3.33
N PRO A 34 -1.69 -11.48 -2.79
CA PRO A 34 -1.98 -11.37 -1.36
C PRO A 34 -1.00 -12.15 -0.46
N LYS A 35 -0.15 -13.01 -1.02
CA LYS A 35 0.88 -13.78 -0.31
C LYS A 35 2.27 -13.17 -0.43
N ALA A 36 2.44 -12.12 -1.21
CA ALA A 36 3.71 -11.44 -1.33
C ALA A 36 4.15 -10.81 0.01
N PRO A 37 5.46 -10.75 0.30
CA PRO A 37 5.97 -10.07 1.50
C PRO A 37 5.45 -8.62 1.64
N TYR A 38 5.25 -7.94 0.51
CA TYR A 38 4.77 -6.57 0.46
C TYR A 38 3.27 -6.45 0.74
N ALA A 39 2.47 -7.50 0.52
CA ALA A 39 1.05 -7.50 0.86
C ALA A 39 0.85 -7.46 2.39
N GLU A 40 1.69 -8.17 3.15
CA GLU A 40 1.68 -8.09 4.62
C GLU A 40 2.06 -6.68 5.10
N GLU A 41 3.11 -6.09 4.53
CA GLU A 41 3.55 -4.74 4.89
C GLU A 41 2.52 -3.68 4.48
N ALA A 42 1.88 -3.84 3.33
CA ALA A 42 0.79 -2.98 2.87
C ALA A 42 -0.40 -3.02 3.84
N ARG A 43 -0.79 -4.20 4.35
CA ARG A 43 -1.84 -4.33 5.36
C ARG A 43 -1.49 -3.58 6.64
N LYS A 44 -0.24 -3.70 7.12
CA LYS A 44 0.23 -2.97 8.31
C LYS A 44 0.14 -1.46 8.10
N LEU A 45 0.57 -0.97 6.93
CA LEU A 45 0.48 0.45 6.60
C LEU A 45 -0.98 0.93 6.49
N LEU A 46 -1.87 0.15 5.88
CA LEU A 46 -3.30 0.45 5.82
C LEU A 46 -3.91 0.59 7.22
N SER A 47 -3.52 -0.24 8.19
CA SER A 47 -3.98 -0.11 9.58
C SER A 47 -3.55 1.19 10.26
N THR A 48 -2.50 1.85 9.78
CA THR A 48 -2.09 3.18 10.29
C THR A 48 -2.91 4.32 9.72
N ILE A 49 -3.60 4.08 8.58
CA ILE A 49 -4.51 5.04 7.95
C ILE A 49 -5.84 4.95 8.70
N LYS A 50 -5.99 5.77 9.74
CA LYS A 50 -7.27 5.97 10.42
C LYS A 50 -8.34 6.47 9.43
N PRO A 51 -9.61 6.08 9.59
CA PRO A 51 -10.72 6.66 8.83
C PRO A 51 -10.80 8.17 9.01
#